data_AF-A0A965UXP5-F1
#
_entry.id   AF-A0A965UXP5-F1
#
_cell.length_a   1.000
_cell.length_b   1.000
_cell.length_c   1.000
_cell.angle_alpha   90.00
_cell.angle_beta   90.00
_cell.angle_gamma   90.00
#
_symmetry.space_group_name_H-M   'P 1'
#
loop_
_entity.id
_entity.type
_entity.pdbx_description
1 polymer ?
#
loop_
_entity_poly.entity_id
_entity_poly.type
_entity_poly.pdbx_seq_one_letter_code
_entity_poly.pdbx_strand_id
1 'polypeptide(L)'
;EDIGSQCWKYGCKSVTVSHRTNPIGYDWPANWEEKPLLQKLVGKTAHFKDGSTKEVDAVILCTGYQHHFPFLPDSLRLQTNNRLWPRNLYRGVVWEANPKLFYLGMQDQWYTFNMFDAQAWYARDVMLGRQSLPDAAAMHADGEAWAAREAALADAHDAIEYQGDYVQSLVDLTDYPDFDIKGMNEAFFAWKQHKAENIMGFRDNSYKSLITGTMAPPHHTPWKDALDDSMQAYLRQTP
;
A
#
# COMPACT_ATOMS: atom_id res chain seq x y z
N GLU A 1 4.10 -4.65 -10.95
CA GLU A 1 5.54 -4.84 -10.72
C GLU A 1 5.76 -6.23 -10.13
N ASP A 2 5.48 -6.45 -8.84
CA ASP A 2 5.87 -7.70 -8.14
C ASP A 2 5.54 -9.04 -8.85
N ILE A 3 4.29 -9.27 -9.29
CA ILE A 3 3.92 -10.51 -10.02
C ILE A 3 4.79 -10.70 -11.27
N GLY A 4 5.04 -9.62 -12.03
CA GLY A 4 5.94 -9.66 -13.18
C GLY A 4 7.39 -9.95 -12.77
N SER A 5 7.84 -9.40 -11.64
CA SER A 5 9.15 -9.65 -11.05
C SER A 5 9.33 -11.12 -10.68
N GLN A 6 8.28 -11.77 -10.14
CA GLN A 6 8.29 -13.22 -9.89
C GLN A 6 8.32 -14.02 -11.20
N CYS A 7 7.50 -13.69 -12.19
CA CYS A 7 7.55 -14.35 -13.49
C CYS A 7 8.96 -14.24 -14.11
N TRP A 8 9.58 -13.07 -14.02
CA TRP A 8 10.95 -12.84 -14.47
C TRP A 8 11.96 -13.69 -13.69
N LYS A 9 11.94 -13.63 -12.36
CA LYS A 9 12.83 -14.36 -11.45
C LYS A 9 12.79 -15.87 -11.70
N TYR A 10 11.59 -16.42 -11.91
CA TYR A 10 11.37 -17.86 -12.13
C TYR A 10 11.38 -18.26 -13.62
N GLY A 11 11.97 -17.43 -14.50
CA GLY A 11 12.41 -17.88 -15.82
C GLY A 11 11.39 -17.74 -16.96
N CYS A 12 10.42 -16.83 -16.86
CA CYS A 12 9.55 -16.55 -18.01
C CYS A 12 10.37 -16.01 -19.21
N LYS A 13 9.91 -16.31 -20.43
CA LYS A 13 10.59 -15.85 -21.66
C LYS A 13 10.56 -14.33 -21.79
N SER A 14 9.42 -13.70 -21.52
CA SER A 14 9.27 -12.25 -21.54
C SER A 14 8.10 -11.80 -20.67
N VAL A 15 8.20 -10.57 -20.14
CA VAL A 15 7.10 -9.87 -19.46
C VAL A 15 6.64 -8.70 -20.34
N THR A 16 5.35 -8.42 -20.35
CA THR A 16 4.78 -7.21 -20.97
C THR A 16 3.73 -6.65 -20.04
N VAL A 17 4.02 -5.49 -19.47
CA VAL A 17 3.09 -4.79 -18.58
C VAL A 17 2.36 -3.71 -19.35
N SER A 18 1.03 -3.71 -19.26
CA SER A 18 0.18 -2.70 -19.89
C SER A 18 -0.38 -1.74 -18.85
N HIS A 19 -0.35 -0.44 -19.12
CA HIS A 19 -0.86 0.60 -18.21
C HIS A 19 -1.99 1.43 -18.84
N ARG A 20 -2.92 1.90 -18.01
CA ARG A 20 -4.08 2.70 -18.47
C ARG A 20 -3.76 4.20 -18.58
N THR A 21 -3.09 4.76 -17.58
CA THR A 21 -2.89 6.20 -17.44
C THR A 21 -1.44 6.58 -17.74
N ASN A 22 -0.52 6.25 -16.82
CA ASN A 22 0.91 6.52 -16.94
C ASN A 22 1.70 5.22 -16.89
N PRO A 23 2.88 5.17 -17.54
CA PRO A 23 3.82 4.07 -17.34
C PRO A 23 4.27 3.97 -15.89
N ILE A 24 4.71 2.79 -15.48
CA ILE A 24 5.29 2.58 -14.15
C ILE A 24 6.67 3.26 -14.10
N GLY A 25 7.47 3.14 -15.16
CA GLY A 25 8.64 3.96 -15.41
C GLY A 25 9.92 3.53 -14.69
N TYR A 26 10.04 2.25 -14.30
CA TYR A 26 11.30 1.70 -13.79
C TYR A 26 12.23 1.26 -14.93
N ASP A 27 13.52 1.11 -14.62
CA ASP A 27 14.47 0.44 -15.51
C ASP A 27 14.26 -1.07 -15.43
N TRP A 28 13.64 -1.63 -16.47
CA TRP A 28 13.23 -3.03 -16.49
C TRP A 28 14.31 -3.95 -17.10
N PRO A 29 14.35 -5.24 -16.72
CA PRO A 29 15.20 -6.21 -17.40
C PRO A 29 14.95 -6.29 -18.91
N ALA A 30 15.96 -6.70 -19.69
CA ALA A 30 15.91 -6.69 -21.16
C ALA A 30 14.73 -7.45 -21.80
N ASN A 31 14.15 -8.45 -21.12
CA ASN A 31 13.00 -9.22 -21.59
C ASN A 31 11.66 -8.71 -21.04
N TRP A 32 11.61 -7.51 -20.48
CA TRP A 32 10.42 -6.87 -19.95
C TRP A 32 10.17 -5.55 -20.68
N GLU A 33 8.95 -5.37 -21.19
CA GLU A 33 8.52 -4.12 -21.82
C GLU A 33 7.28 -3.53 -21.16
N GLU A 34 7.15 -2.20 -21.23
CA GLU A 34 5.90 -1.50 -20.93
C GLU A 34 5.15 -1.15 -22.22
N LYS A 35 3.83 -1.32 -22.18
CA LYS A 35 2.92 -0.97 -23.28
C LYS A 35 1.77 -0.09 -22.78
N PRO A 36 1.22 0.81 -23.61
CA PRO A 36 -0.04 1.48 -23.31
C PRO A 36 -1.20 0.49 -23.21
N LEU A 37 -2.39 1.01 -22.86
CA LEU A 37 -3.58 0.21 -22.55
C LEU A 37 -3.90 -0.84 -23.62
N LEU A 38 -4.00 -2.11 -23.19
CA LEU A 38 -4.55 -3.21 -23.98
C LEU A 38 -5.95 -2.85 -24.51
N GLN A 39 -6.15 -2.98 -25.81
CA GLN A 39 -7.41 -2.68 -26.49
C GLN A 39 -8.24 -3.94 -26.74
N LYS A 40 -7.59 -5.02 -27.19
CA LYS A 40 -8.23 -6.30 -27.51
C LYS A 40 -7.22 -7.44 -27.60
N LEU A 41 -7.74 -8.65 -27.50
CA LEU A 41 -7.03 -9.89 -27.84
C LEU A 41 -7.68 -10.49 -29.09
N VAL A 42 -6.86 -10.88 -30.07
CA VAL A 42 -7.28 -11.63 -31.25
C VAL A 42 -6.47 -12.92 -31.27
N GLY A 43 -7.08 -14.04 -30.86
CA GLY A 43 -6.34 -15.27 -30.59
C GLY A 43 -5.28 -15.03 -29.50
N LYS A 44 -4.02 -15.30 -29.81
CA LYS A 44 -2.86 -15.04 -28.93
C LYS A 44 -2.29 -13.62 -29.05
N THR A 45 -2.79 -12.81 -29.98
CA THR A 45 -2.22 -11.49 -30.26
C THR A 45 -2.92 -10.40 -29.43
N ALA A 46 -2.15 -9.75 -28.54
CA ALA A 46 -2.55 -8.55 -27.84
C ALA A 46 -2.35 -7.31 -28.72
N HIS A 47 -3.34 -6.42 -28.74
CA HIS A 47 -3.29 -5.14 -29.43
C HIS A 47 -3.35 -3.99 -28.42
N PHE A 48 -2.39 -3.07 -28.48
CA PHE A 48 -2.26 -1.96 -27.52
C PHE A 48 -2.70 -0.62 -28.14
N LYS A 49 -2.92 0.39 -27.29
CA LYS A 49 -3.44 1.71 -27.70
C LYS A 49 -2.53 2.46 -28.69
N ASP A 50 -1.23 2.19 -28.66
CA ASP A 50 -0.26 2.76 -29.61
C ASP A 50 -0.27 2.08 -31.00
N GLY A 51 -1.16 1.11 -31.21
CA GLY A 51 -1.24 0.31 -32.44
C GLY A 51 -0.25 -0.84 -32.49
N SER A 52 0.66 -0.97 -31.51
CA SER A 52 1.57 -2.10 -31.44
C SER A 52 0.84 -3.39 -31.05
N THR A 53 1.46 -4.53 -31.39
CA THR A 53 0.92 -5.85 -31.08
C THR A 53 1.99 -6.77 -30.52
N LYS A 54 1.57 -7.79 -29.77
CA LYS A 54 2.47 -8.82 -29.24
C LYS A 54 1.73 -10.14 -29.07
N GLU A 55 2.36 -11.24 -29.43
CA GLU A 55 1.85 -12.56 -29.03
C GLU A 55 2.12 -12.82 -27.55
N VAL A 56 1.09 -13.29 -26.84
CA VAL A 56 1.14 -13.59 -25.41
C VAL A 56 0.56 -14.98 -25.15
N ASP A 57 1.11 -15.67 -24.14
CA ASP A 57 0.65 -17.01 -23.75
C ASP A 57 -0.30 -17.00 -22.55
N ALA A 58 -0.20 -15.98 -21.70
CA ALA A 58 -1.05 -15.80 -20.52
C ALA A 58 -1.31 -14.32 -20.25
N VAL A 59 -2.45 -14.02 -19.63
CA VAL A 59 -2.83 -12.68 -19.19
C VAL A 59 -3.17 -12.74 -17.70
N ILE A 60 -2.50 -11.90 -16.91
CA ILE A 60 -2.75 -11.75 -15.47
C ILE A 60 -3.28 -10.34 -15.23
N LEU A 61 -4.50 -10.24 -14.68
CA LEU A 61 -5.16 -8.96 -14.42
C LEU A 61 -4.74 -8.42 -13.04
N CYS A 62 -3.72 -7.58 -13.02
CA CYS A 62 -3.27 -6.87 -11.82
C CYS A 62 -4.09 -5.58 -11.58
N THR A 63 -5.42 -5.67 -11.65
CA THR A 63 -6.34 -4.51 -11.73
C THR A 63 -6.93 -4.06 -10.40
N GLY A 64 -6.33 -4.48 -9.29
CA GLY A 64 -6.75 -4.12 -7.94
C GLY A 64 -7.95 -4.91 -7.40
N TYR A 65 -8.55 -4.38 -6.34
CA TYR A 65 -9.63 -5.01 -5.56
C TYR A 65 -10.76 -4.01 -5.31
N GLN A 66 -11.89 -4.51 -4.79
CA GLN A 66 -13.04 -3.72 -4.39
C GLN A 66 -13.29 -3.87 -2.89
N HIS A 67 -13.69 -2.78 -2.22
CA HIS A 67 -14.30 -2.85 -0.90
C HIS A 67 -15.67 -3.54 -1.01
N HIS A 68 -15.76 -4.78 -0.53
CA HIS A 68 -16.95 -5.61 -0.68
C HIS A 68 -17.40 -6.19 0.67
N PHE A 69 -18.59 -5.77 1.13
CA PHE A 69 -19.18 -6.19 2.40
C PHE A 69 -20.57 -6.77 2.16
N PRO A 70 -20.70 -8.02 1.68
CA PRO A 70 -21.98 -8.63 1.34
C PRO A 70 -22.85 -8.94 2.56
N PHE A 71 -22.26 -8.86 3.76
CA PHE A 71 -22.92 -9.10 5.04
C PHE A 71 -23.50 -7.83 5.68
N LEU A 72 -23.30 -6.64 5.08
CA LEU A 72 -23.81 -5.38 5.61
C LEU A 72 -24.93 -4.79 4.73
N PRO A 73 -26.02 -4.28 5.32
CA PRO A 73 -26.99 -3.47 4.60
C PRO A 73 -26.39 -2.11 4.22
N ASP A 74 -26.98 -1.44 3.23
CA ASP A 74 -26.47 -0.17 2.70
C ASP A 74 -26.31 0.94 3.75
N SER A 75 -27.16 0.97 4.77
CA SER A 75 -27.07 1.95 5.87
C SER A 75 -25.80 1.83 6.72
N LEU A 76 -25.10 0.69 6.66
CA LEU A 76 -23.89 0.41 7.41
C LEU A 76 -22.67 0.19 6.50
N ARG A 77 -22.88 0.06 5.19
CA ARG A 77 -21.87 -0.43 4.25
C ARG A 77 -21.00 0.71 3.74
N LEU A 78 -19.71 0.64 4.07
CA LEU A 78 -18.71 1.54 3.48
C LEU A 78 -18.66 1.33 1.96
N GLN A 79 -18.77 2.44 1.22
CA GLN A 79 -18.66 2.48 -0.23
C GLN A 79 -17.57 3.48 -0.61
N THR A 80 -16.43 2.97 -1.06
CA THR A 80 -15.27 3.79 -1.43
C THR A 80 -14.46 3.11 -2.54
N ASN A 81 -13.70 3.89 -3.29
CA ASN A 81 -12.54 3.38 -4.01
C ASN A 81 -11.35 3.23 -3.05
N ASN A 82 -10.33 2.46 -3.45
CA ASN A 82 -9.07 2.40 -2.70
C ASN A 82 -8.37 3.76 -2.77
N ARG A 83 -8.11 4.35 -1.60
CA ARG A 83 -7.53 5.69 -1.40
C ARG A 83 -7.08 5.88 0.05
N LEU A 84 -6.30 6.92 0.34
CA LEU A 84 -5.79 7.19 1.70
C LEU A 84 -6.87 7.68 2.66
N TRP A 85 -7.91 8.37 2.15
CA TRP A 85 -9.02 8.86 2.97
C TRP A 85 -10.41 8.48 2.43
N PRO A 86 -10.92 7.29 2.78
CA PRO A 86 -12.33 6.97 2.62
C PRO A 86 -13.22 7.89 3.46
N ARG A 87 -14.25 8.47 2.84
CA ARG A 87 -15.22 9.35 3.53
C ARG A 87 -16.18 8.56 4.42
N ASN A 88 -16.90 9.29 5.29
CA ASN A 88 -17.86 8.78 6.27
C ASN A 88 -17.24 7.96 7.42
N LEU A 89 -15.92 8.06 7.57
CA LEU A 89 -15.17 7.45 8.66
C LEU A 89 -14.52 8.55 9.50
N TYR A 90 -15.13 8.91 10.62
CA TYR A 90 -14.54 9.86 11.56
C TYR A 90 -13.23 9.28 12.10
N ARG A 91 -12.16 10.08 12.07
CA ARG A 91 -10.77 9.64 12.33
C ARG A 91 -10.37 8.41 11.51
N GLY A 92 -10.95 8.21 10.34
CA GLY A 92 -10.72 7.05 9.48
C GLY A 92 -11.19 5.71 10.05
N VAL A 93 -11.94 5.70 11.16
CA VAL A 93 -12.30 4.46 11.89
C VAL A 93 -13.80 4.37 12.19
N VAL A 94 -14.40 5.42 12.74
CA VAL A 94 -15.78 5.38 13.28
C VAL A 94 -16.77 5.69 12.16
N TRP A 95 -17.73 4.79 11.92
CA TRP A 95 -18.77 5.00 10.91
C TRP A 95 -19.71 6.14 11.33
N GLU A 96 -19.70 7.26 10.59
CA GLU A 96 -20.40 8.48 10.99
C GLU A 96 -21.92 8.28 11.15
N ALA A 97 -22.55 7.49 10.26
CA ALA A 97 -24.00 7.28 10.30
C ALA A 97 -24.45 6.34 11.45
N ASN A 98 -23.53 5.57 12.04
CA ASN A 98 -23.78 4.81 13.26
C ASN A 98 -22.46 4.63 14.03
N PRO A 99 -22.14 5.54 14.97
CA PRO A 99 -20.85 5.56 15.67
C PRO A 99 -20.57 4.40 16.64
N LYS A 100 -21.38 3.33 16.58
CA LYS A 100 -21.13 2.04 17.23
C LYS A 100 -20.53 1.00 16.27
N LEU A 101 -20.40 1.34 14.99
CA LEU A 101 -19.73 0.53 13.97
C LEU A 101 -18.36 1.14 13.66
N PHE A 102 -17.36 0.27 13.56
CA PHE A 102 -15.97 0.66 13.34
C PHE A 102 -15.41 -0.14 12.16
N TYR A 103 -14.60 0.54 11.35
CA TYR A 103 -13.86 -0.03 10.24
C TYR A 103 -12.37 0.14 10.50
N LEU A 104 -11.57 -0.92 10.33
CA LEU A 104 -10.13 -0.89 10.50
C LEU A 104 -9.44 -1.25 9.19
N GLY A 105 -8.35 -0.56 8.87
CA GLY A 105 -7.51 -0.83 7.71
C GLY A 105 -8.19 -0.64 6.35
N MET A 106 -9.21 0.23 6.27
CA MET A 106 -9.97 0.45 5.03
C MET A 106 -9.32 1.46 4.07
N GLN A 107 -8.31 2.18 4.54
CA GLN A 107 -7.45 3.07 3.76
C GLN A 107 -6.51 2.24 2.89
N ASP A 108 -6.07 2.83 1.77
CA ASP A 108 -4.92 2.37 1.01
C ASP A 108 -3.64 2.49 1.85
N GLN A 109 -2.62 1.66 1.60
CA GLN A 109 -1.63 1.32 2.63
C GLN A 109 -0.18 1.61 2.20
N TRP A 110 0.39 2.71 2.70
CA TRP A 110 1.84 2.86 2.90
C TRP A 110 2.24 2.27 4.26
N TYR A 111 1.64 2.79 5.32
CA TYR A 111 1.65 2.20 6.65
C TYR A 111 0.63 1.06 6.73
N THR A 112 0.99 0.02 7.48
CA THR A 112 0.16 -1.17 7.67
C THR A 112 -0.02 -1.47 9.16
N PHE A 113 0.83 -2.32 9.75
CA PHE A 113 0.61 -2.87 11.09
C PHE A 113 0.48 -1.79 12.17
N ASN A 114 1.39 -0.82 12.25
CA ASN A 114 1.28 0.24 13.25
C ASN A 114 0.10 1.20 13.00
N MET A 115 -0.37 1.33 11.75
CA MET A 115 -1.62 2.05 11.47
C MET A 115 -2.82 1.27 12.00
N PHE A 116 -2.86 -0.05 11.78
CA PHE A 116 -3.95 -0.89 12.28
C PHE A 116 -3.98 -0.91 13.82
N ASP A 117 -2.82 -0.95 14.46
CA ASP A 117 -2.71 -0.81 15.91
C ASP A 117 -3.25 0.55 16.37
N ALA A 118 -2.77 1.66 15.81
CA ALA A 118 -3.25 3.00 16.20
C ALA A 118 -4.79 3.13 16.03
N GLN A 119 -5.34 2.60 14.93
CA GLN A 119 -6.78 2.52 14.70
C GLN A 119 -7.51 1.66 15.73
N ALA A 120 -6.96 0.49 16.07
CA ALA A 120 -7.57 -0.43 17.04
C ALA A 120 -7.55 0.13 18.46
N TRP A 121 -6.46 0.78 18.88
CA TRP A 121 -6.37 1.46 20.18
C TRP A 121 -7.38 2.61 20.27
N TYR A 122 -7.49 3.41 19.20
CA TYR A 122 -8.49 4.49 19.16
C TYR A 122 -9.92 3.95 19.23
N ALA A 123 -10.25 2.93 18.42
CA ALA A 123 -11.57 2.28 18.46
C ALA A 123 -11.90 1.72 19.85
N ARG A 124 -10.94 1.04 20.49
CA ARG A 124 -11.05 0.53 21.86
C ARG A 124 -11.39 1.65 22.83
N ASP A 125 -10.67 2.76 22.79
CA ASP A 125 -10.88 3.85 23.75
C ASP A 125 -12.21 4.59 23.55
N VAL A 126 -12.72 4.65 22.31
CA VAL A 126 -14.10 5.08 22.05
C VAL A 126 -15.10 4.08 22.66
N MET A 127 -14.93 2.78 22.44
CA MET A 127 -15.83 1.74 22.98
C MET A 127 -15.84 1.72 24.53
N LEU A 128 -14.70 2.00 25.16
CA LEU A 128 -14.56 2.08 26.62
C LEU A 128 -15.00 3.43 27.21
N GLY A 129 -15.40 4.41 26.37
CA GLY A 129 -15.79 5.74 26.81
C GLY A 129 -14.63 6.60 27.32
N ARG A 130 -13.38 6.22 27.04
CA ARG A 130 -12.17 7.00 27.34
C ARG A 130 -11.98 8.13 26.33
N GLN A 131 -12.46 7.91 25.10
CA GLN A 131 -12.57 8.93 24.07
C GLN A 131 -14.04 9.23 23.78
N SER A 132 -14.46 10.47 23.98
CA SER A 132 -15.79 10.93 23.63
C SER A 132 -15.85 11.33 22.17
N LEU A 133 -16.90 10.92 21.46
CA LEU A 133 -17.13 11.35 20.09
C LEU A 133 -17.80 12.72 20.06
N PRO A 134 -17.41 13.62 19.14
CA PRO A 134 -18.08 14.90 18.96
C PRO A 134 -19.43 14.70 18.26
N ASP A 135 -20.16 15.79 18.03
CA ASP A 135 -21.39 15.72 17.25
C ASP A 135 -21.14 15.35 15.78
N ALA A 136 -22.21 15.00 15.07
CA ALA A 136 -22.14 14.55 13.68
C ALA A 136 -21.58 15.62 12.73
N ALA A 137 -21.82 16.90 12.99
CA ALA A 137 -21.33 17.98 12.12
C ALA A 137 -19.81 18.14 12.26
N ALA A 138 -19.30 18.04 13.48
CA ALA A 138 -17.86 18.07 13.76
C ALA A 138 -17.13 16.83 13.21
N MET A 139 -17.73 15.63 13.34
CA MET A 139 -17.18 14.41 12.72
C MET A 139 -17.04 14.55 11.20
N HIS A 140 -18.10 15.04 10.55
CA HIS A 140 -18.11 15.27 9.12
C HIS A 140 -17.07 16.32 8.69
N ALA A 141 -16.98 17.44 9.42
CA ALA A 141 -16.03 18.51 9.11
C ALA A 141 -14.56 18.06 9.24
N ASP A 142 -14.23 17.23 10.23
CA ASP A 142 -12.91 16.59 10.35
C ASP A 142 -12.61 15.73 9.12
N GLY A 143 -13.54 14.87 8.72
CA GLY A 143 -13.41 14.04 7.53
C GLY A 143 -13.22 14.83 6.24
N GLU A 144 -13.93 15.95 6.07
CA GLU A 144 -13.78 16.83 4.91
C GLU A 144 -12.41 17.53 4.87
N ALA A 145 -11.88 17.93 6.02
CA ALA A 145 -10.56 18.56 6.11
C ALA A 145 -9.45 17.59 5.66
N TRP A 146 -9.51 16.33 6.13
CA TRP A 146 -8.60 15.28 5.68
C TRP A 146 -8.76 14.96 4.19
N ALA A 147 -10.00 14.85 3.70
CA ALA A 147 -10.27 14.60 2.28
C ALA A 147 -9.73 15.74 1.38
N ALA A 148 -9.84 17.00 1.82
CA ALA A 148 -9.29 18.15 1.10
C ALA A 148 -7.75 18.11 1.08
N ARG A 149 -7.12 17.71 2.18
CA ARG A 149 -5.68 17.52 2.26
C ARG A 149 -5.20 16.38 1.37
N GLU A 150 -5.90 15.24 1.32
CA GLU A 150 -5.61 14.13 0.40
C GLU A 150 -5.69 14.57 -1.07
N ALA A 151 -6.68 15.40 -1.41
CA ALA A 151 -6.84 15.90 -2.78
C ALA A 151 -5.72 16.85 -3.23
N ALA A 152 -4.97 17.44 -2.29
CA ALA A 152 -3.86 18.35 -2.56
C ALA A 152 -2.49 17.65 -2.68
N LEU A 153 -2.41 16.34 -2.45
CA LEU A 153 -1.17 15.58 -2.54
C LEU A 153 -0.65 15.53 -3.98
N ALA A 154 0.61 15.88 -4.20
CA ALA A 154 1.21 15.93 -5.52
C ALA A 154 1.90 14.60 -5.90
N ASP A 155 2.57 13.97 -4.93
CA ASP A 155 3.36 12.78 -5.18
C ASP A 155 3.33 11.76 -4.03
N ALA A 156 4.21 10.75 -4.12
CA ALA A 156 4.25 9.68 -3.15
C ALA A 156 4.88 10.08 -1.80
N HIS A 157 5.77 11.08 -1.74
CA HIS A 157 6.32 11.59 -0.49
C HIS A 157 5.20 12.27 0.30
N ASP A 158 4.44 13.15 -0.34
CA ASP A 158 3.25 13.78 0.27
C ASP A 158 2.28 12.73 0.80
N ALA A 159 2.03 11.67 0.03
CA ALA A 159 1.14 10.57 0.40
C ALA A 159 1.63 9.76 1.62
N ILE A 160 2.94 9.51 1.71
CA ILE A 160 3.57 8.84 2.85
C ILE A 160 3.45 9.72 4.10
N GLU A 161 3.79 11.01 4.00
CA GLU A 161 3.69 11.95 5.11
C GLU A 161 2.25 12.13 5.58
N TYR A 162 1.31 12.26 4.65
CA TYR A 162 -0.12 12.34 4.93
C TYR A 162 -0.59 11.16 5.80
N GLN A 163 -0.19 9.94 5.45
CA GLN A 163 -0.58 8.77 6.21
C GLN A 163 0.20 8.64 7.52
N GLY A 164 1.46 9.08 7.58
CA GLY A 164 2.22 9.21 8.82
C GLY A 164 1.53 10.14 9.81
N ASP A 165 1.10 11.33 9.36
CA ASP A 165 0.35 12.28 10.18
C ASP A 165 -0.99 11.72 10.66
N TYR A 166 -1.68 10.95 9.81
CA TYR A 166 -2.88 10.23 10.21
C TYR A 166 -2.60 9.28 11.37
N VAL A 167 -1.56 8.45 11.26
CA VAL A 167 -1.16 7.52 12.31
C VAL A 167 -0.79 8.27 13.59
N GLN A 168 0.05 9.31 13.52
CA GLN A 168 0.40 10.13 14.68
C GLN A 168 -0.84 10.69 15.36
N SER A 169 -1.81 11.20 14.58
CA SER A 169 -3.04 11.79 15.13
C SER A 169 -3.89 10.81 15.94
N LEU A 170 -3.76 9.50 15.70
CA LEU A 170 -4.42 8.46 16.47
C LEU A 170 -3.59 8.02 17.68
N VAL A 171 -2.27 7.89 17.50
CA VAL A 171 -1.33 7.55 18.59
C VAL A 171 -1.46 8.58 19.71
N ASP A 172 -1.46 9.88 19.38
CA ASP A 172 -1.56 11.00 20.32
C ASP A 172 -2.85 11.00 21.16
N LEU A 173 -3.88 10.25 20.75
CA LEU A 173 -5.17 10.16 21.43
C LEU A 173 -5.27 8.97 22.38
N THR A 174 -4.26 8.11 22.48
CA THR A 174 -4.36 6.85 23.22
C THR A 174 -3.13 6.60 24.08
N ASP A 175 -3.15 5.48 24.82
CA ASP A 175 -1.98 4.96 25.51
C ASP A 175 -1.09 4.07 24.62
N TYR A 176 -1.30 4.05 23.30
CA TYR A 176 -0.39 3.36 22.39
C TYR A 176 1.01 4.00 22.48
N PRO A 177 2.08 3.21 22.60
CA PRO A 177 3.43 3.76 22.67
C PRO A 177 3.75 4.60 21.44
N ASP A 178 4.18 5.83 21.67
CA ASP A 178 4.67 6.69 20.60
C ASP A 178 5.92 6.08 19.95
N PHE A 179 6.11 6.34 18.66
CA PHE A 179 7.23 5.81 17.87
C PHE A 179 7.65 6.81 16.78
N ASP A 180 8.86 6.65 16.26
CA ASP A 180 9.45 7.61 15.33
C ASP A 180 8.82 7.54 13.92
N ILE A 181 7.64 8.14 13.76
CA ILE A 181 6.90 8.20 12.49
C ILE A 181 7.67 9.01 11.43
N LYS A 182 8.38 10.07 11.83
CA LYS A 182 9.21 10.84 10.90
C LYS A 182 10.37 10.00 10.37
N GLY A 183 11.05 9.26 11.25
CA GLY A 183 12.04 8.28 10.82
C GLY A 183 11.45 7.21 9.90
N MET A 184 10.21 6.77 10.12
CA MET A 184 9.54 5.79 9.26
C MET A 184 9.28 6.37 7.86
N ASN A 185 8.89 7.65 7.77
CA ASN A 185 8.76 8.34 6.48
C ASN A 185 10.10 8.35 5.73
N GLU A 186 11.20 8.69 6.40
CA GLU A 186 12.55 8.65 5.80
C GLU A 186 12.93 7.23 5.30
N ALA A 187 12.57 6.19 6.05
CA ALA A 187 12.78 4.81 5.61
C ALA A 187 11.96 4.47 4.34
N PHE A 188 10.72 4.95 4.24
CA PHE A 188 9.92 4.82 3.03
C PHE A 188 10.51 5.61 1.85
N PHE A 189 11.05 6.80 2.08
CA PHE A 189 11.71 7.60 1.04
C PHE A 189 12.95 6.89 0.49
N ALA A 190 13.79 6.36 1.37
CA ALA A 190 14.94 5.53 0.98
C ALA A 190 14.49 4.28 0.20
N TRP A 191 13.41 3.61 0.61
CA TRP A 191 12.82 2.50 -0.14
C TRP A 191 12.33 2.91 -1.54
N LYS A 192 11.65 4.04 -1.66
CA LYS A 192 11.23 4.60 -2.96
C LYS A 192 12.43 4.86 -3.87
N GLN A 193 13.49 5.44 -3.32
CA GLN A 193 14.73 5.69 -4.05
C GLN A 193 15.37 4.38 -4.53
N HIS A 194 15.55 3.39 -3.65
CA HIS A 194 16.12 2.09 -4.05
C HIS A 194 15.29 1.38 -5.13
N LYS A 195 13.95 1.52 -5.12
CA LYS A 195 13.09 1.00 -6.20
C LYS A 195 13.34 1.73 -7.53
N ALA A 196 13.53 3.04 -7.50
CA ALA A 196 13.83 3.83 -8.69
C ALA A 196 15.22 3.50 -9.26
N GLU A 197 16.21 3.27 -8.40
CA GLU A 197 17.58 2.91 -8.79
C GLU A 197 17.66 1.51 -9.39
N ASN A 198 17.02 0.51 -8.77
CA ASN A 198 17.00 -0.85 -9.29
C ASN A 198 15.77 -1.63 -8.79
N ILE A 199 14.76 -1.74 -9.66
CA ILE A 199 13.51 -2.41 -9.32
C ILE A 199 13.64 -3.91 -9.04
N MET A 200 14.72 -4.57 -9.50
CA MET A 200 15.01 -5.98 -9.19
C MET A 200 15.96 -6.15 -8.00
N GLY A 201 16.63 -5.09 -7.57
CA GLY A 201 17.63 -5.10 -6.50
C GLY A 201 17.22 -4.36 -5.22
N PHE A 202 16.09 -3.65 -5.21
CA PHE A 202 15.68 -2.84 -4.06
C PHE A 202 15.57 -3.66 -2.76
N ARG A 203 15.24 -4.95 -2.85
CA ARG A 203 15.14 -5.88 -1.73
C ARG A 203 16.47 -6.28 -1.10
N ASP A 204 17.59 -6.01 -1.76
CA ASP A 204 18.93 -6.32 -1.27
C ASP A 204 19.51 -5.18 -0.39
N ASN A 205 18.70 -4.18 -0.07
CA ASN A 205 19.07 -3.07 0.80
C ASN A 205 18.67 -3.32 2.26
N SER A 206 19.39 -2.67 3.18
CA SER A 206 19.16 -2.75 4.62
C SER A 206 18.71 -1.41 5.19
N TYR A 207 17.89 -1.47 6.23
CA TYR A 207 17.34 -0.29 6.91
C TYR A 207 17.57 -0.39 8.42
N LYS A 208 17.68 0.77 9.08
CA LYS A 208 17.80 0.84 10.53
C LYS A 208 16.42 0.63 11.16
N SER A 209 16.33 -0.30 12.12
CA SER A 209 15.15 -0.43 12.96
C SER A 209 14.96 0.86 13.76
N LEU A 210 13.78 1.45 13.67
CA LEU A 210 13.42 2.64 14.45
C LEU A 210 12.89 2.33 15.84
N ILE A 211 12.71 1.03 16.13
CA ILE A 211 12.35 0.56 17.47
C ILE A 211 13.61 0.27 18.30
N THR A 212 14.60 -0.42 17.72
CA THR A 212 15.81 -0.87 18.43
C THR A 212 17.06 -0.07 18.09
N GLY A 213 17.01 0.75 17.04
CA GLY A 213 18.18 1.46 16.50
C GLY A 213 19.19 0.57 15.78
N THR A 214 18.94 -0.73 15.64
CA THR A 214 19.88 -1.69 15.02
C THR A 214 19.75 -1.66 13.50
N MET A 215 20.87 -1.57 12.78
CA MET A 215 20.89 -1.74 11.32
C MET A 215 20.62 -3.21 10.97
N ALA A 216 19.67 -3.46 10.06
CA ALA A 216 19.45 -4.80 9.55
C ALA A 216 20.72 -5.30 8.82
N PRO A 217 21.12 -6.57 9.02
CA PRO A 217 22.22 -7.13 8.23
C PRO A 217 21.74 -7.39 6.79
N PRO A 218 22.67 -7.41 5.81
CA PRO A 218 22.35 -7.92 4.49
C PRO A 218 21.93 -9.40 4.58
N HIS A 219 20.98 -9.80 3.74
CA HIS A 219 20.58 -11.20 3.62
C HIS A 219 21.72 -12.04 3.00
N HIS A 220 21.79 -13.33 3.33
CA HIS A 220 22.88 -14.22 2.85
C HIS A 220 22.79 -14.56 1.35
N THR A 221 21.69 -14.20 0.68
CA THR A 221 21.46 -14.49 -0.74
C THR A 221 20.68 -13.33 -1.38
N PRO A 222 21.15 -12.74 -2.50
CA PRO A 222 20.40 -11.72 -3.23
C PRO A 222 19.00 -12.21 -3.62
N TRP A 223 18.02 -11.30 -3.67
CA TRP A 223 16.62 -11.64 -3.89
C TRP A 223 16.39 -12.46 -5.16
N LYS A 224 17.11 -12.14 -6.24
CA LYS A 224 17.01 -12.86 -7.52
C LYS A 224 17.35 -14.35 -7.37
N ASP A 225 18.34 -14.67 -6.55
CA ASP A 225 18.89 -16.01 -6.40
C ASP A 225 18.29 -16.77 -5.20
N ALA A 226 17.58 -16.08 -4.30
CA ALA A 226 16.85 -16.66 -3.17
C ALA A 226 15.55 -17.34 -3.63
N LEU A 227 15.65 -18.53 -4.22
CA LEU A 227 14.50 -19.23 -4.84
C LEU A 227 13.59 -19.97 -3.85
N ASP A 228 14.13 -20.38 -2.70
CA ASP A 228 13.39 -21.01 -1.59
C ASP A 228 12.82 -19.91 -0.69
N ASP A 229 11.50 -19.84 -0.59
CA ASP A 229 10.77 -18.84 0.19
C ASP A 229 10.41 -19.33 1.60
N SER A 230 10.91 -20.50 2.00
CA SER A 230 10.67 -21.04 3.33
C SER A 230 11.40 -20.23 4.42
N MET A 231 10.75 -20.12 5.58
CA MET A 231 11.34 -19.51 6.77
C MET A 231 12.66 -20.20 7.19
N GLN A 232 12.78 -21.52 6.98
CA GLN A 232 13.99 -22.27 7.32
C GLN A 232 15.18 -21.83 6.46
N ALA A 233 14.98 -21.67 5.16
CA ALA A 233 16.03 -21.21 4.24
C ALA A 233 16.41 -19.74 4.49
N TYR A 234 15.46 -18.90 4.90
CA TYR A 234 15.68 -17.48 5.18
C TYR A 234 16.44 -17.22 6.49
N LEU A 235 16.25 -18.06 7.52
CA LEU A 235 16.83 -17.85 8.86
C LEU A 235 18.15 -18.59 9.09
N ARG A 236 18.65 -19.33 8.10
CA ARG A 236 19.91 -20.09 8.25
C ARG A 236 21.09 -19.13 8.39
N GLN A 237 22.04 -19.49 9.24
CA GLN A 237 23.20 -18.64 9.53
C GLN A 237 24.37 -18.84 8.53
N THR A 238 24.26 -19.81 7.63
CA THR A 238 25.30 -20.14 6.65
C THR A 238 24.64 -20.41 5.28
N PRO A 239 25.21 -19.93 4.16
CA PRO A 239 24.68 -20.13 2.80
C PRO A 239 24.52 -21.59 2.38
#